data_AF-A0A3D2PAA2-F1
#
_entry.id   AF-A0A3D2PAA2-F1
#
_cell.length_a   1.000
_cell.length_b   1.000
_cell.length_c   1.000
_cell.angle_alpha   90.00
_cell.angle_beta   90.00
_cell.angle_gamma   90.00
#
_symmetry.space_group_name_H-M   'P 1'
#
loop_
_entity.id
_entity.type
_entity.pdbx_description
1 polymer ?
#
loop_
_entity_poly.entity_id
_entity_poly.type
_entity_poly.pdbx_seq_one_letter_code
_entity_poly.pdbx_strand_id
1 'polypeptide(L)' 'MNKITLAVKIDPILSKKVKEFCSKHGIKQGFFVEKALKEQLTQEELLEDLLDFKRYKSQEKEAISFEEYLRMRRV' A
#
# COMPACT_ATOMS: atom_id res chain seq x y z
N MET A 1 19.02 -11.13 -4.25
CA MET A 1 18.09 -10.15 -3.66
C MET A 1 18.27 -10.19 -2.15
N ASN A 2 18.76 -9.11 -1.55
CA ASN A 2 19.02 -9.03 -0.12
C ASN A 2 17.70 -9.04 0.65
N LYS A 3 17.49 -10.04 1.51
CA LYS A 3 16.40 -10.05 2.48
C LYS A 3 16.88 -9.38 3.76
N ILE A 4 16.09 -8.47 4.29
CA ILE A 4 16.32 -7.84 5.59
C ILE A 4 15.36 -8.44 6.62
N THR A 5 15.79 -8.52 7.88
CA THR A 5 14.95 -9.00 8.96
C THR A 5 14.17 -7.85 9.57
N LEU A 6 12.83 -7.97 9.57
CA LEU A 6 11.93 -7.10 10.31
C LEU A 6 11.41 -7.86 11.53
N ALA A 7 11.66 -7.34 12.73
CA ALA A 7 11.16 -7.92 13.98
C ALA A 7 10.03 -7.06 14.55
N VAL A 8 8.84 -7.64 14.67
CA VAL A 8 7.65 -6.98 15.23
C VAL A 8 7.00 -7.86 16.29
N LYS A 9 6.40 -7.22 17.30
CA LYS A 9 5.56 -7.91 18.28
C LYS A 9 4.18 -8.08 17.66
N ILE A 10 3.64 -9.29 17.72
CA ILE A 10 2.29 -9.62 17.25
C ILE A 10 1.54 -10.38 18.35
N ASP A 11 0.21 -10.37 18.26
CA ASP A 11 -0.65 -11.16 19.13
C ASP A 11 -0.26 -12.65 19.05
N PRO A 12 0.00 -13.34 20.18
CA PRO A 12 0.31 -14.76 20.20
C PRO A 12 -0.79 -15.64 19.57
N ILE A 13 -2.07 -15.23 19.67
CA ILE A 13 -3.18 -15.98 19.07
C ILE A 13 -3.10 -15.89 17.54
N LEU A 14 -2.84 -14.70 17.01
CA LEU A 14 -2.63 -14.48 15.58
C LEU A 14 -1.43 -15.27 15.06
N SER A 15 -0.31 -15.25 15.78
CA SER A 15 0.90 -16.02 15.43
C SER A 15 0.58 -17.52 15.27
N LYS A 16 -0.18 -18.08 16.22
CA LYS A 16 -0.60 -19.49 16.17
C LYS A 16 -1.49 -19.78 14.96
N LYS A 17 -2.48 -18.92 14.68
CA LYS A 17 -3.37 -19.04 13.52
C LYS A 17 -2.60 -19.00 12.19
N VAL A 18 -1.67 -18.06 12.04
CA VAL A 18 -0.84 -17.94 10.83
C VAL A 18 0.02 -19.19 10.64
N LYS A 19 0.65 -19.69 11.72
CA LYS A 19 1.43 -20.92 11.68
C LYS A 19 0.59 -22.12 11.25
N GLU A 20 -0.57 -22.33 11.86
CA GLU A 20 -1.47 -23.43 11.52
C GLU A 20 -1.98 -23.34 10.07
N PHE A 21 -2.37 -22.14 9.64
CA PHE A 21 -2.83 -21.89 8.28
C PHE A 21 -1.74 -22.21 7.25
N CYS A 22 -0.53 -21.68 7.46
CA CYS A 22 0.61 -21.91 6.57
C CYS A 22 0.97 -23.39 6.49
N SER A 23 1.01 -24.09 7.63
CA SER A 23 1.29 -25.53 7.68
C SER A 23 0.23 -26.35 6.93
N LYS A 24 -1.06 -26.05 7.12
CA LYS A 24 -2.17 -26.76 6.45
C LYS A 24 -2.15 -26.61 4.92
N HIS A 25 -1.69 -25.46 4.42
CA HIS A 25 -1.68 -25.16 2.99
C HIS A 25 -0.30 -25.34 2.32
N GLY A 26 0.71 -25.79 3.05
CA GLY A 26 2.07 -25.96 2.52
C GLY A 26 2.76 -24.66 2.13
N ILE A 27 2.40 -23.53 2.77
CA ILE A 27 2.91 -22.19 2.45
C ILE A 27 4.01 -21.80 3.44
N LYS A 28 5.09 -21.17 2.96
CA LYS A 28 6.12 -20.60 3.85
C LYS A 28 5.57 -19.36 4.56
N GLN A 29 5.68 -19.32 5.89
CA GLN A 29 5.20 -18.19 6.70
C GLN A 29 5.77 -16.84 6.25
N GLY A 30 7.08 -16.78 5.98
CA GLY A 30 7.70 -15.54 5.50
C GLY A 30 7.13 -15.06 4.17
N PHE A 31 6.78 -15.98 3.26
CA PHE A 31 6.13 -15.61 1.98
C PHE A 31 4.69 -15.12 2.21
N PHE A 32 3.95 -15.79 3.08
CA PHE A 32 2.59 -15.38 3.44
C PHE A 32 2.56 -13.97 4.05
N VAL A 33 3.45 -13.70 5.02
CA VAL A 33 3.56 -12.39 5.66
C VAL A 33 4.02 -11.32 4.67
N GLU A 34 5.02 -11.61 3.84
CA GLU A 34 5.50 -10.67 2.81
C GLU A 34 4.38 -10.29 1.84
N LYS A 35 3.57 -11.27 1.40
CA LYS A 35 2.44 -11.03 0.52
C LYS A 35 1.36 -10.19 1.21
N ALA A 36 0.97 -10.55 2.43
CA ALA A 36 -0.03 -9.81 3.20
C ALA A 36 0.38 -8.35 3.44
N LEU A 37 1.66 -8.10 3.73
CA LEU A 37 2.17 -6.74 3.91
C LEU A 37 2.09 -5.93 2.61
N LYS A 38 2.45 -6.51 1.46
CA LYS A 38 2.32 -5.82 0.16
C LYS A 38 0.88 -5.47 -0.17
N GLU A 39 -0.03 -6.42 0.03
CA GLU A 39 -1.46 -6.22 -0.21
C GLU A 39 -2.03 -5.12 0.71
N GLN A 40 -1.70 -5.13 2.00
CA GLN A 40 -2.15 -4.10 2.92
C GLN A 40 -1.61 -2.72 2.55
N LEU A 41 -0.32 -2.60 2.21
CA LEU A 41 0.28 -1.33 1.77
C LEU A 41 -0.44 -0.77 0.53
N THR A 42 -0.69 -1.63 -0.47
CA THR A 42 -1.38 -1.22 -1.69
C THR A 42 -2.80 -0.74 -1.40
N GLN A 43 -3.48 -1.36 -0.43
CA GLN A 43 -4.82 -0.96 -0.03
C GLN A 43 -4.85 0.38 0.70
N GLU A 44 -3.89 0.65 1.59
CA GLU A 44 -3.77 1.95 2.26
C GLU A 44 -3.43 3.06 1.26
N GLU A 45 -2.48 2.82 0.35
CA GLU A 45 -2.12 3.78 -0.72
C GLU A 45 -3.33 4.11 -1.60
N LEU A 46 -4.10 3.11 -2.02
CA LEU A 46 -5.32 3.33 -2.79
C LEU A 46 -6.36 4.13 -2.00
N LEU A 47 -6.47 3.90 -0.69
CA LEU A 47 -7.41 4.65 0.15
C LEU A 47 -6.99 6.12 0.28
N GLU A 48 -5.70 6.38 0.44
CA GLU A 48 -5.14 7.74 0.43
C GLU A 48 -5.43 8.44 -0.91
N ASP A 49 -5.15 7.77 -2.04
CA ASP A 49 -5.44 8.29 -3.38
C ASP A 49 -6.92 8.65 -3.57
N LEU A 50 -7.83 7.79 -3.08
CA LEU A 50 -9.26 8.05 -3.16
C LEU A 50 -9.70 9.22 -2.28
N LEU A 51 -9.09 9.39 -1.11
CA LEU A 51 -9.36 10.52 -0.23
C LEU A 51 -8.89 11.84 -0.86
N ASP A 52 -7.70 11.85 -1.44
CA ASP A 52 -7.17 13.00 -2.16
C ASP A 52 -8.02 13.32 -3.40
N PHE A 53 -8.38 12.31 -4.19
CA PHE A 53 -9.28 12.49 -5.31
C PHE A 53 -10.60 13.14 -4.87
N LYS A 54 -11.22 12.62 -3.80
CA LYS A 54 -12.45 13.21 -3.26
C LYS A 54 -12.25 14.65 -2.80
N ARG A 55 -11.12 14.96 -2.16
CA ARG A 55 -10.79 16.29 -1.64
C ARG A 55 -10.60 17.31 -2.75
N TYR A 56 -9.90 16.92 -3.83
CA TYR A 56 -9.55 17.82 -4.93
C TYR A 56 -10.56 17.82 -6.08
N LYS A 57 -11.55 16.92 -6.08
CA LYS A 57 -12.59 16.84 -7.13
C LYS A 57 -13.28 18.17 -7.41
N SER A 58 -13.55 19.00 -6.39
CA SER A 58 -14.17 20.30 -6.59
C SER A 58 -13.25 21.32 -7.28
N GLN A 59 -11.93 21.15 -7.15
CA GLN A 59 -10.91 22.02 -7.75
C GLN A 59 -10.58 21.64 -9.19
N GLU A 60 -11.11 20.53 -9.70
CA GLU A 60 -10.88 20.07 -11.09
C GLU A 60 -11.25 21.14 -12.13
N LYS A 61 -12.26 21.97 -11.85
CA LYS A 61 -12.66 23.09 -12.72
C LYS A 61 -11.64 24.22 -12.80
N GLU A 62 -10.77 24.33 -11.79
CA GLU A 62 -9.70 25.32 -11.71
C GLU A 62 -8.39 24.77 -12.29
N ALA A 63 -8.34 23.48 -12.63
CA ALA A 63 -7.17 22.85 -13.22
C ALA A 63 -6.97 23.33 -14.66
N ILE A 64 -5.74 23.71 -14.99
CA ILE A 64 -5.30 24.03 -16.34
C ILE A 64 -4.65 22.80 -16.99
N SER A 65 -4.60 22.77 -18.32
CA SER A 65 -3.89 21.71 -19.03
C SER A 65 -2.39 21.76 -18.72
N PHE A 66 -1.70 20.62 -18.84
CA PHE A 66 -0.27 20.55 -18.59
C PHE A 66 0.51 21.43 -19.58
N GLU A 67 0.07 21.50 -20.84
CA GLU A 67 0.65 22.36 -21.87
C GLU A 67 0.48 23.84 -21.55
N GLU A 68 -0.68 24.24 -21.03
CA GLU A 68 -0.95 25.61 -20.59
C GLU A 68 -0.10 25.98 -19.38
N TYR A 69 0.02 25.08 -18.41
CA TYR A 69 0.93 25.24 -17.28
C TYR A 69 2.38 25.46 -17.74
N LEU A 70 2.88 24.65 -18.68
CA LEU A 70 4.25 24.78 -19.21
C LEU A 70 4.48 26.11 -19.94
N ARG A 71 3.46 26.65 -20.63
CA ARG A 71 3.56 27.97 -21.29
C ARG A 71 3.60 29.12 -20.27
N MET A 72 2.82 29.01 -19.18
CA MET A 72 2.79 30.01 -18.11
C MET A 72 4.07 30.00 -17.26
N ARG A 73 4.68 28.81 -17.08
CA ARG A 73 5.89 28.60 -16.27
C ARG A 73 7.19 29.03 -16.95
N ARG A 74 7.15 29.87 -18.00
CA ARG A 74 8.37 30.40 -18.63
C ARG A 74 9.19 31.23 -17.63
N VAL A 75 10.13 30.54 -16.97
CA VAL A 75 11.51 31.01 -16.71
C VAL A 75 12.30 30.80 -17.99
#